data_AF-F5RLX4-F1
#
_entry.id   AF-F5RLX4-F1
#
_cell.length_a   1.000
_cell.length_b   1.000
_cell.length_c   1.000
_cell.angle_alpha   90.00
_cell.angle_beta   90.00
_cell.angle_gamma   90.00
#
_symmetry.space_group_name_H-M   'P 1'
#
loop_
_entity.id
_entity.type
_entity.pdbx_description
1 polymer ?
#
loop_
_entity_poly.entity_id
_entity_poly.type
_entity_poly.pdbx_seq_one_letter_code
_entity_poly.pdbx_strand_id
1 'polypeptide(L)'
;MGTDELTRIHELAKRVTLLEKIALRQQSRIDDLVERLEAAERRVRRPTPKWTQENEEAQEGVAAEANATAQRAVPSVSDLLDEEMKRELSRAYTGESAPPVKQPGQEPPQGRPMNAMERAAGSYARATGGKESSPSDRVKQNEATRKKAADAAALEKIPVHELRERTPAERAADYVRDYNALYDVKGTMFQKKKAQDDFIKLYEVQGMRCTNMQLRLSRPELEPRFVAVTPTRDADFWGMPLGNGLYAVVPNPFLVYGEEMHMAGGMREAFNSNYRAGNTYGHFTVKEAATFQFGTIGKVFKRGQLEAAL
;
A
#
# COMPACT_ATOMS: atom_id res chain seq x y z
N MET A 1 -42.18 2.67 7.83
CA MET A 1 -40.72 2.45 7.75
C MET A 1 -40.18 3.21 6.54
N GLY A 2 -39.95 4.53 6.61
CA GLY A 2 -39.55 5.28 5.41
C GLY A 2 -38.88 6.64 5.67
N THR A 3 -39.16 7.29 6.79
CA THR A 3 -38.56 8.59 7.13
C THR A 3 -37.12 8.47 7.65
N ASP A 4 -36.79 7.36 8.32
CA ASP A 4 -35.48 7.15 8.94
C ASP A 4 -34.39 6.84 7.89
N GLU A 5 -34.73 6.05 6.87
CA GLU A 5 -33.79 5.73 5.77
C GLU A 5 -33.48 6.94 4.89
N LEU A 6 -34.47 7.78 4.60
CA LEU A 6 -34.28 9.05 3.88
C LEU A 6 -33.36 10.02 4.64
N THR A 7 -33.50 10.06 5.97
CA THR A 7 -32.64 10.89 6.82
C THR A 7 -31.20 10.37 6.82
N ARG A 8 -31.01 9.05 6.88
CA ARG A 8 -29.70 8.39 6.81
C ARG A 8 -29.00 8.60 5.46
N ILE A 9 -29.74 8.50 4.36
CA ILE A 9 -29.21 8.76 3.01
C ILE A 9 -28.78 10.21 2.87
N HIS A 10 -29.57 11.15 3.40
CA HIS A 10 -29.24 12.57 3.35
C HIS A 10 -28.01 12.90 4.21
N GLU A 11 -27.83 12.24 5.35
CA GLU A 11 -26.65 12.37 6.19
C GLU A 11 -25.39 11.79 5.50
N LEU A 12 -25.52 10.63 4.86
CA LEU A 12 -24.44 10.03 4.06
C LEU A 12 -24.02 10.94 2.92
N ALA A 13 -24.97 11.54 2.20
CA ALA A 13 -24.67 12.50 1.14
C ALA A 13 -23.84 13.69 1.66
N LYS A 14 -24.21 14.25 2.83
CA LYS A 14 -23.43 15.34 3.46
C LYS A 14 -22.00 14.91 3.81
N ARG A 15 -21.82 13.70 4.35
CA ARG A 15 -20.51 13.17 4.70
C ARG A 15 -19.65 12.93 3.46
N VAL A 16 -20.22 12.40 2.39
CA VAL A 16 -19.53 12.21 1.11
C VAL A 16 -19.08 13.56 0.54
N THR A 17 -19.96 14.56 0.48
CA THR A 17 -19.58 15.90 0.00
C THR A 17 -18.49 16.56 0.87
N LEU A 18 -18.50 16.33 2.18
CA LEU A 18 -17.44 16.81 3.07
C LEU A 18 -16.10 16.11 2.76
N LEU A 19 -16.11 14.80 2.57
CA LEU A 19 -14.91 14.03 2.21
C LEU A 19 -14.34 14.47 0.86
N GLU A 20 -15.19 14.71 -0.15
CA GLU A 20 -14.77 15.26 -1.44
C GLU A 20 -14.07 16.62 -1.29
N LYS A 21 -14.63 17.52 -0.47
CA LYS A 21 -14.00 18.82 -0.19
C LYS A 21 -12.64 18.67 0.51
N ILE A 22 -12.52 17.74 1.45
CA ILE A 22 -11.25 17.49 2.14
C ILE A 22 -10.22 16.90 1.17
N ALA A 23 -10.63 15.93 0.35
CA ALA A 23 -9.78 15.32 -0.66
C ALA A 23 -9.26 16.35 -1.68
N LEU A 24 -10.12 17.26 -2.16
CA LEU A 24 -9.70 18.33 -3.07
C LEU A 24 -8.71 19.30 -2.43
N ARG A 25 -8.90 19.65 -1.15
CA ARG A 25 -7.92 20.48 -0.42
C ARG A 25 -6.59 19.76 -0.21
N GLN A 26 -6.62 18.44 0.03
CA GLN A 26 -5.40 17.65 0.14
C GLN A 26 -4.68 17.56 -1.20
N GLN A 27 -5.41 17.36 -2.30
CA GLN A 27 -4.84 17.32 -3.65
C GLN A 27 -4.15 18.64 -4.00
N SER A 28 -4.81 19.78 -3.77
CA SER A 28 -4.21 21.10 -3.99
C SER A 28 -2.93 21.31 -3.17
N ARG A 29 -2.87 20.83 -1.92
CA ARG A 29 -1.65 20.90 -1.10
C ARG A 29 -0.53 20.02 -1.66
N ILE A 30 -0.87 18.86 -2.22
CA ILE A 30 0.12 17.96 -2.86
C ILE A 30 0.66 18.63 -4.12
N ASP A 31 -0.21 19.21 -4.95
CA ASP A 31 0.18 19.89 -6.18
C ASP A 31 1.13 21.07 -5.88
N ASP A 32 0.85 21.87 -4.85
CA ASP A 32 1.75 22.95 -4.38
C ASP A 32 3.13 22.43 -3.94
N LEU A 33 3.18 21.28 -3.26
CA LEU A 33 4.43 20.67 -2.81
C LEU A 33 5.24 20.13 -3.99
N VAL A 34 4.56 19.54 -4.97
CA VAL A 34 5.18 19.06 -6.22
C VAL A 34 5.77 20.24 -6.98
N GLU A 35 5.03 21.35 -7.14
CA GLU A 35 5.54 22.54 -7.83
C GLU A 35 6.78 23.13 -7.14
N ARG A 36 6.79 23.16 -5.79
CA ARG A 36 7.95 23.60 -5.01
C ARG A 36 9.16 22.68 -5.19
N LEU A 37 8.94 21.36 -5.22
CA LEU A 37 10.00 20.39 -5.47
C LEU A 37 10.58 20.53 -6.87
N GLU A 38 9.74 20.67 -7.90
CA GLU A 38 10.21 20.90 -9.26
C GLU A 38 10.97 22.24 -9.38
N ALA A 39 10.50 23.29 -8.71
CA ALA A 39 11.21 24.57 -8.66
C ALA A 39 12.57 24.45 -7.98
N ALA A 40 12.67 23.66 -6.90
CA ALA A 40 13.94 23.36 -6.24
C ALA A 40 14.88 22.54 -7.13
N GLU A 41 14.36 21.52 -7.81
CA GLU A 41 15.14 20.68 -8.74
C GLU A 41 15.68 21.51 -9.93
N ARG A 42 14.85 22.41 -10.48
CA ARG A 42 15.29 23.35 -11.55
C ARG A 42 16.37 24.32 -11.07
N ARG A 43 16.38 24.71 -9.79
CA ARG A 43 17.45 25.52 -9.18
C ARG A 43 18.75 24.75 -9.03
N VAL A 44 18.68 23.47 -8.64
CA VAL A 44 19.85 22.58 -8.53
C VAL A 44 20.42 22.23 -9.90
N ARG A 45 19.57 22.15 -10.94
CA ARG A 45 19.98 21.81 -12.31
C ARG A 45 20.54 23.00 -13.11
N ARG A 46 20.50 24.24 -12.59
CA ARG A 46 21.22 25.36 -13.21
C ARG A 46 22.72 25.19 -12.94
N PRO A 47 23.59 25.18 -13.96
CA PRO A 47 25.02 25.17 -13.74
C PRO A 47 25.43 26.52 -13.13
N THR A 48 25.97 26.50 -11.93
CA THR A 48 26.64 27.65 -11.31
C THR A 48 27.92 27.96 -12.11
N PRO A 49 28.20 29.22 -12.48
CA PRO A 49 29.51 29.57 -13.01
C PRO A 49 30.56 29.40 -11.92
N LYS A 50 31.72 28.85 -12.29
CA LYS A 50 32.86 28.63 -11.39
C LYS A 50 33.30 29.96 -10.78
N TRP A 51 33.17 30.07 -9.46
CA TRP A 51 33.88 31.08 -8.66
C TRP A 51 35.02 30.38 -7.92
N THR A 52 36.21 30.97 -8.05
CA THR A 52 37.48 30.52 -7.47
C THR A 52 37.47 30.58 -5.95
N GLN A 53 38.22 29.66 -5.33
CA GLN A 53 38.51 29.56 -3.90
C GLN A 53 39.11 30.87 -3.38
N GLU A 54 38.29 31.77 -2.85
CA GLU A 54 38.76 32.85 -1.98
C GLU A 54 37.67 33.41 -1.02
N ASN A 55 36.49 32.78 -0.94
CA ASN A 55 35.34 33.31 -0.15
C ASN A 55 34.67 32.28 0.79
N GLU A 56 35.36 31.22 1.20
CA GLU A 56 34.78 30.21 2.11
C GLU A 56 34.62 30.71 3.55
N GLU A 57 35.43 31.67 4.02
CA GLU A 57 35.37 32.14 5.40
C GLU A 57 34.28 33.22 5.64
N ALA A 58 33.84 33.94 4.59
CA ALA A 58 32.79 34.95 4.71
C ALA A 58 31.36 34.36 4.64
N GLN A 59 31.19 33.18 4.04
CA GLN A 59 29.88 32.55 3.87
C GLN A 59 29.42 31.75 5.09
N GLU A 60 30.33 31.25 5.95
CA GLU A 60 29.95 30.52 7.17
C GLU A 60 29.26 31.43 8.20
N GLY A 61 29.68 32.69 8.34
CA GLY A 61 29.05 33.65 9.26
C GLY A 61 27.60 33.99 8.86
N VAL A 62 27.36 34.20 7.56
CA VAL A 62 26.02 34.54 7.04
C VAL A 62 25.08 33.33 7.06
N ALA A 63 25.61 32.13 6.82
CA ALA A 63 24.83 30.89 6.90
C ALA A 63 24.45 30.52 8.34
N ALA A 64 25.31 30.78 9.32
CA ALA A 64 25.02 30.56 10.74
C ALA A 64 23.95 31.53 11.27
N GLU A 65 24.00 32.82 10.87
CA GLU A 65 23.00 33.82 11.26
C GLU A 65 21.63 33.56 10.61
N ALA A 66 21.61 33.12 9.35
CA ALA A 66 20.38 32.69 8.67
C ALA A 66 19.73 31.46 9.33
N ASN A 67 20.51 30.48 9.79
CA ASN A 67 20.00 29.31 10.50
C ASN A 67 19.48 29.63 11.91
N ALA A 68 20.14 30.53 12.64
CA ALA A 68 19.67 30.99 13.94
C ALA A 68 18.35 31.79 13.82
N THR A 69 18.20 32.56 12.74
CA THR A 69 16.97 33.30 12.44
C THR A 69 15.83 32.38 12.00
N ALA A 70 16.14 31.33 11.23
CA ALA A 70 15.16 30.30 10.83
C ALA A 70 14.68 29.44 12.01
N GLN A 71 15.55 29.13 12.98
CA GLN A 71 15.17 28.40 14.19
C GLN A 71 14.32 29.23 15.17
N ARG A 72 14.48 30.56 15.18
CA ARG A 72 13.61 31.47 15.95
C ARG A 72 12.27 31.78 15.27
N ALA A 73 12.13 31.44 13.98
CA ALA A 73 10.94 31.71 13.16
C ALA A 73 10.10 30.45 12.88
N VAL A 74 10.18 29.42 13.73
CA VAL A 74 9.28 28.27 13.67
C VAL A 74 8.01 28.61 14.47
N PRO A 75 6.86 28.90 13.83
CA PRO A 75 5.64 29.21 14.55
C PRO A 75 5.18 27.99 15.36
N SER A 76 4.72 28.23 16.59
CA SER A 76 4.12 27.19 17.43
C SER A 76 2.88 26.64 16.73
N VAL A 77 2.53 25.36 16.98
CA VAL A 77 1.29 24.76 16.47
C VAL A 77 0.06 25.59 16.84
N SER A 78 0.12 26.33 17.97
CA SER A 78 -0.91 27.27 18.39
C SER A 78 -0.99 28.56 17.56
N ASP A 79 0.06 28.96 16.84
CA ASP A 79 0.07 30.17 16.02
C ASP A 79 -0.40 29.90 14.57
N LEU A 80 -0.42 28.62 14.17
CA LEU A 80 -0.86 28.15 12.85
C LEU A 80 -2.36 27.84 12.78
N LEU A 81 -3.07 27.91 13.91
CA LEU A 81 -4.51 27.70 13.98
C LEU A 81 -5.22 29.05 13.96
N ASP A 82 -6.11 29.25 12.99
CA ASP A 82 -6.98 30.42 12.93
C ASP A 82 -7.78 30.56 14.25
N GLU A 83 -7.99 31.80 14.70
CA GLU A 83 -8.70 32.14 15.96
C GLU A 83 -10.15 31.62 16.00
N GLU A 84 -10.72 31.30 14.84
CA GLU A 84 -12.00 30.63 14.68
C GLU A 84 -11.89 29.14 15.00
N MET A 85 -10.88 28.45 14.47
CA MET A 85 -10.68 27.01 14.70
C MET A 85 -10.22 26.71 16.14
N LYS A 86 -9.49 27.63 16.79
CA LYS A 86 -9.25 27.58 18.24
C LYS A 86 -10.56 27.67 19.03
N ARG A 87 -11.48 28.53 18.62
CA ARG A 87 -12.80 28.67 19.27
C ARG A 87 -13.66 27.44 19.03
N GLU A 88 -13.66 26.87 17.84
CA GLU A 88 -14.41 25.64 17.53
C GLU A 88 -13.87 24.43 18.28
N LEU A 89 -12.54 24.26 18.36
CA LEU A 89 -11.90 23.20 19.14
C LEU A 89 -12.15 23.36 20.64
N SER A 90 -12.08 24.60 21.15
CA SER A 90 -12.41 24.88 22.55
C SER A 90 -13.87 24.56 22.84
N ARG A 91 -14.79 24.92 21.94
CA ARG A 91 -16.24 24.67 22.06
C ARG A 91 -16.58 23.17 21.94
N ALA A 92 -15.85 22.43 21.11
CA ALA A 92 -15.98 20.98 20.98
C ALA A 92 -15.46 20.22 22.21
N TYR A 93 -14.47 20.76 22.93
CA TYR A 93 -13.92 20.16 24.15
C TYR A 93 -14.63 20.61 25.43
N THR A 94 -15.21 21.81 25.50
CA THR A 94 -15.92 22.31 26.70
C THR A 94 -17.43 22.05 26.71
N GLY A 95 -18.01 21.62 25.59
CA GLY A 95 -19.40 21.15 25.53
C GLY A 95 -20.48 22.22 25.72
N GLU A 96 -20.17 23.51 25.51
CA GLU A 96 -21.17 24.59 25.60
C GLU A 96 -21.91 24.81 24.27
N SER A 97 -23.23 24.61 24.29
CA SER A 97 -24.15 24.89 23.19
C SER A 97 -24.58 26.36 23.19
N ALA A 98 -24.50 27.03 22.04
CA ALA A 98 -24.99 28.40 21.84
C ALA A 98 -26.26 28.44 20.95
N PRO A 99 -27.13 29.47 21.10
CA PRO A 99 -28.54 29.45 20.71
C PRO A 99 -28.81 29.77 19.22
N PRO A 100 -30.03 29.55 18.71
CA PRO A 100 -30.34 29.63 17.28
C PRO A 100 -30.89 31.00 16.85
N VAL A 101 -30.42 31.54 15.72
CA VAL A 101 -31.08 32.65 14.99
C VAL A 101 -30.87 32.44 13.47
N LYS A 102 -31.89 31.88 12.79
CA LYS A 102 -32.82 32.49 11.79
C LYS A 102 -32.21 32.95 10.45
N GLN A 103 -32.66 32.28 9.39
CA GLN A 103 -32.68 32.78 8.00
C GLN A 103 -34.01 33.53 7.72
N PRO A 104 -34.04 34.59 6.90
CA PRO A 104 -35.27 35.20 6.40
C PRO A 104 -35.59 34.85 4.93
N GLY A 105 -36.89 34.70 4.64
CA GLY A 105 -37.54 34.71 3.31
C GLY A 105 -38.20 33.37 2.92
N GLN A 106 -39.48 33.07 3.23
CA GLN A 106 -40.74 33.45 2.53
C GLN A 106 -40.73 33.16 1.01
N GLU A 107 -41.70 32.56 0.32
CA GLU A 107 -42.93 31.77 0.55
C GLU A 107 -43.39 31.24 -0.87
N PRO A 108 -44.53 30.53 -1.09
CA PRO A 108 -44.72 29.44 -2.09
C PRO A 108 -45.78 29.83 -3.18
N PRO A 109 -46.68 28.97 -3.72
CA PRO A 109 -46.69 27.51 -4.02
C PRO A 109 -46.97 27.26 -5.53
N GLN A 110 -47.19 26.01 -5.98
CA GLN A 110 -48.23 25.59 -6.96
C GLN A 110 -48.00 24.13 -7.42
N GLY A 111 -49.10 23.38 -7.52
CA GLY A 111 -49.23 22.27 -8.47
C GLY A 111 -49.03 20.84 -7.95
N ARG A 112 -50.10 20.21 -7.45
CA ARG A 112 -50.28 18.75 -7.59
C ARG A 112 -50.42 18.41 -9.08
N PRO A 113 -49.83 17.29 -9.52
CA PRO A 113 -50.61 16.41 -10.38
C PRO A 113 -50.57 14.96 -9.89
N MET A 114 -51.75 14.34 -9.97
CA MET A 114 -52.06 12.99 -9.54
C MET A 114 -51.43 11.93 -10.46
N ASN A 115 -51.04 10.84 -9.79
CA ASN A 115 -50.74 9.47 -10.21
C ASN A 115 -50.90 9.08 -11.70
N ALA A 116 -49.76 8.61 -12.22
CA ALA A 116 -49.60 7.83 -13.44
C ALA A 116 -50.14 6.38 -13.29
N MET A 117 -51.45 6.21 -13.06
CA MET A 117 -52.07 4.89 -12.93
C MET A 117 -53.41 4.77 -13.67
N GLU A 118 -53.57 5.45 -14.81
CA GLU A 118 -54.78 5.31 -15.62
C GLU A 118 -54.46 5.49 -17.12
N ARG A 119 -53.63 4.60 -17.66
CA ARG A 119 -53.47 4.43 -19.12
C ARG A 119 -53.26 2.97 -19.57
N ALA A 120 -53.33 1.99 -18.67
CA ALA A 120 -53.00 0.59 -18.97
C ALA A 120 -54.19 -0.36 -18.77
N ALA A 121 -55.37 -0.02 -19.28
CA ALA A 121 -56.57 -0.86 -19.18
C ALA A 121 -57.23 -1.16 -20.54
N GLY A 122 -56.43 -1.25 -21.62
CA GLY A 122 -57.00 -1.46 -22.95
C GLY A 122 -56.00 -1.95 -23.99
N SER A 123 -55.42 -3.14 -23.77
CA SER A 123 -54.82 -4.04 -24.78
C SER A 123 -54.00 -5.08 -23.99
N TYR A 124 -54.19 -6.39 -24.03
CA TYR A 124 -54.62 -7.29 -25.09
C TYR A 124 -55.33 -8.49 -24.43
N ALA A 125 -56.66 -8.48 -24.36
CA ALA A 125 -57.44 -9.67 -24.06
C ALA A 125 -57.83 -10.35 -25.39
N ARG A 126 -56.85 -10.93 -26.10
CA ARG A 126 -57.08 -11.95 -27.15
C ARG A 126 -55.78 -12.62 -27.59
N ALA A 127 -55.36 -13.66 -26.87
CA ALA A 127 -54.39 -14.62 -27.39
C ALA A 127 -54.48 -15.98 -26.67
N THR A 128 -55.69 -16.52 -26.53
CA THR A 128 -55.87 -17.97 -26.34
C THR A 128 -56.16 -18.59 -27.71
N GLY A 129 -55.10 -18.74 -28.49
CA GLY A 129 -55.12 -19.44 -29.77
C GLY A 129 -53.87 -20.30 -29.85
N GLY A 130 -54.00 -21.57 -29.50
CA GLY A 130 -52.95 -22.56 -29.69
C GLY A 130 -52.54 -22.60 -31.17
N LYS A 131 -51.27 -22.32 -31.43
CA LYS A 131 -50.62 -22.64 -32.70
C LYS A 131 -49.43 -23.52 -32.35
N GLU A 132 -49.50 -24.77 -32.79
CA GLU A 132 -48.38 -25.70 -32.80
C GLU A 132 -47.19 -25.06 -33.53
N SER A 133 -46.01 -25.19 -32.95
CA SER A 133 -44.79 -24.70 -33.57
C SER A 133 -44.46 -25.53 -34.80
N SER A 134 -44.35 -24.87 -35.95
CA SER A 134 -43.92 -25.46 -37.21
C SER A 134 -42.56 -26.19 -37.04
N PRO A 135 -42.31 -27.32 -37.72
CA PRO A 135 -41.09 -28.12 -37.55
C PRO A 135 -39.77 -27.33 -37.72
N SER A 136 -39.77 -26.28 -38.54
CA SER A 136 -38.60 -25.45 -38.83
C SER A 136 -38.13 -24.59 -37.65
N ASP A 137 -39.06 -24.08 -36.83
CA ASP A 137 -38.72 -23.27 -35.65
C ASP A 137 -38.16 -24.14 -34.53
N ARG A 138 -38.67 -25.37 -34.41
CA ARG A 138 -38.18 -26.36 -33.44
C ARG A 138 -36.76 -26.85 -33.77
N VAL A 139 -36.41 -26.96 -35.06
CA VAL A 139 -35.05 -27.29 -35.51
C VAL A 139 -34.07 -26.15 -35.20
N LYS A 140 -34.44 -24.90 -35.49
CA LYS A 140 -33.62 -23.72 -35.15
C LYS A 140 -33.43 -23.57 -33.64
N GLN A 141 -34.46 -23.83 -32.86
CA GLN A 141 -34.40 -23.79 -31.40
C GLN A 141 -33.51 -24.92 -30.85
N ASN A 142 -33.59 -26.13 -31.40
CA ASN A 142 -32.70 -27.23 -31.02
C ASN A 142 -31.25 -26.98 -31.41
N GLU A 143 -30.97 -26.38 -32.57
CA GLU A 143 -29.61 -26.03 -32.98
C GLU A 143 -29.03 -24.90 -32.12
N ALA A 144 -29.83 -23.88 -31.78
CA ALA A 144 -29.44 -22.83 -30.84
C ALA A 144 -29.17 -23.39 -29.43
N THR A 145 -29.96 -24.36 -28.98
CA THR A 145 -29.74 -25.04 -27.70
C THR A 145 -28.47 -25.90 -27.73
N ARG A 146 -28.17 -26.54 -28.86
CA ARG A 146 -26.95 -27.34 -29.06
C ARG A 146 -25.68 -26.48 -29.15
N LYS A 147 -25.76 -25.31 -29.80
CA LYS A 147 -24.68 -24.31 -29.82
C LYS A 147 -24.45 -23.72 -28.43
N LYS A 148 -25.51 -23.40 -27.69
CA LYS A 148 -25.41 -22.90 -26.30
C LYS A 148 -24.88 -23.96 -25.34
N ALA A 149 -25.19 -25.23 -25.55
CA ALA A 149 -24.61 -26.35 -24.80
C ALA A 149 -23.15 -26.62 -25.18
N ALA A 150 -22.77 -26.43 -26.45
CA ALA A 150 -21.38 -26.53 -26.89
C ALA A 150 -20.52 -25.37 -26.38
N ASP A 151 -21.06 -24.14 -26.36
CA ASP A 151 -20.41 -22.97 -25.75
C ASP A 151 -20.30 -23.11 -24.23
N ALA A 152 -21.31 -23.66 -23.56
CA ALA A 152 -21.23 -23.97 -22.13
C ALA A 152 -20.16 -25.05 -21.83
N ALA A 153 -20.07 -26.10 -22.65
CA ALA A 153 -19.06 -27.14 -22.53
C ALA A 153 -17.64 -26.67 -22.93
N ALA A 154 -17.53 -25.59 -23.71
CA ALA A 154 -16.26 -24.93 -24.04
C ALA A 154 -15.82 -23.95 -22.94
N LEU A 155 -16.75 -23.28 -22.26
CA LEU A 155 -16.46 -22.44 -21.09
C LEU A 155 -15.95 -23.25 -19.88
N GLU A 156 -16.40 -24.50 -19.71
CA GLU A 156 -15.89 -25.40 -18.65
C GLU A 156 -14.45 -25.89 -18.89
N LYS A 157 -13.89 -25.64 -20.09
CA LYS A 157 -12.51 -26.02 -20.45
C LYS A 157 -11.53 -24.85 -20.44
N ILE A 158 -11.92 -23.68 -19.92
CA ILE A 158 -10.95 -22.64 -19.60
C ILE A 158 -10.30 -23.06 -18.28
N PRO A 159 -9.01 -23.43 -18.26
CA PRO A 159 -8.37 -23.87 -17.03
C PRO A 159 -8.34 -22.69 -16.05
N VAL A 160 -9.17 -22.78 -15.01
CA VAL A 160 -9.47 -21.76 -13.99
C VAL A 160 -8.23 -21.32 -13.17
N HIS A 161 -7.07 -21.94 -13.42
CA HIS A 161 -5.81 -21.71 -12.71
C HIS A 161 -5.12 -20.35 -12.97
N GLU A 162 -5.50 -19.61 -14.02
CA GLU A 162 -4.83 -18.34 -14.38
C GLU A 162 -5.50 -17.08 -13.80
N LEU A 163 -6.70 -17.21 -13.25
CA LEU A 163 -7.47 -16.11 -12.64
C LEU A 163 -7.70 -16.27 -11.14
N ARG A 164 -7.24 -17.37 -10.53
CA ARG A 164 -7.23 -17.50 -9.08
C ARG A 164 -6.08 -16.66 -8.54
N GLU A 165 -6.38 -15.69 -7.67
CA GLU A 165 -5.36 -15.06 -6.85
C GLU A 165 -4.54 -16.17 -6.17
N ARG A 166 -3.24 -16.26 -6.51
CA ARG A 166 -2.35 -17.29 -5.96
C ARG A 166 -2.48 -17.26 -4.44
N THR A 167 -2.64 -18.44 -3.84
CA THR A 167 -2.72 -18.52 -2.38
C THR A 167 -1.43 -17.94 -1.77
N PRO A 168 -1.47 -17.37 -0.56
CA PRO A 168 -0.26 -16.83 0.07
C PRO A 168 0.89 -17.84 0.16
N ALA A 169 0.57 -19.13 0.29
CA ALA A 169 1.56 -20.22 0.30
C ALA A 169 2.22 -20.43 -1.07
N GLU A 170 1.44 -20.43 -2.16
CA GLU A 170 1.98 -20.54 -3.52
C GLU A 170 2.86 -19.34 -3.87
N ARG A 171 2.44 -18.12 -3.51
CA ARG A 171 3.26 -16.91 -3.69
C ARG A 171 4.57 -17.00 -2.92
N ALA A 172 4.56 -17.51 -1.69
CA ALA A 172 5.77 -17.67 -0.89
C ALA A 172 6.72 -18.70 -1.52
N ALA A 173 6.19 -19.77 -2.12
CA ALA A 173 7.01 -20.77 -2.82
C ALA A 173 7.66 -20.18 -4.09
N ASP A 174 6.91 -19.44 -4.90
CA ASP A 174 7.45 -18.72 -6.06
C ASP A 174 8.50 -17.69 -5.65
N TYR A 175 8.24 -16.94 -4.58
CA TYR A 175 9.17 -15.98 -4.00
C TYR A 175 10.50 -16.63 -3.61
N VAL A 176 10.47 -17.75 -2.89
CA VAL A 176 11.68 -18.49 -2.49
C VAL A 176 12.41 -19.07 -3.70
N ARG A 177 11.69 -19.59 -4.70
CA ARG A 177 12.29 -20.12 -5.93
C ARG A 177 13.04 -19.01 -6.67
N ASP A 178 12.37 -17.90 -6.93
CA ASP A 178 12.93 -16.79 -7.71
C ASP A 178 14.05 -16.08 -6.93
N TYR A 179 13.94 -16.04 -5.59
CA TYR A 179 14.99 -15.59 -4.69
C TYR A 179 16.28 -16.40 -4.88
N ASN A 180 16.19 -17.74 -4.83
CA ASN A 180 17.36 -18.60 -4.99
C ASN A 180 17.97 -18.44 -6.39
N ALA A 181 17.15 -18.18 -7.41
CA ALA A 181 17.62 -17.92 -8.77
C ALA A 181 18.41 -16.60 -8.92
N LEU A 182 18.33 -15.67 -7.96
CA LEU A 182 19.14 -14.44 -7.97
C LEU A 182 20.64 -14.72 -7.92
N TYR A 183 21.04 -15.84 -7.33
CA TYR A 183 22.44 -16.25 -7.28
C TYR A 183 22.97 -16.72 -8.64
N ASP A 184 22.09 -17.28 -9.48
CA ASP A 184 22.42 -17.80 -10.81
C ASP A 184 22.44 -16.71 -11.89
N VAL A 185 22.11 -15.46 -11.55
CA VAL A 185 22.14 -14.33 -12.48
C VAL A 185 23.57 -14.08 -12.96
N LYS A 186 23.87 -14.62 -14.13
CA LYS A 186 25.13 -14.38 -14.85
C LYS A 186 25.13 -12.98 -15.43
N GLY A 187 26.26 -12.29 -15.31
CA GLY A 187 26.37 -10.94 -15.84
C GLY A 187 27.30 -10.01 -15.09
N THR A 188 27.29 -8.75 -15.52
CA THR A 188 27.99 -7.66 -14.83
C THR A 188 27.29 -7.32 -13.51
N MET A 189 27.98 -6.61 -12.61
CA MET A 189 27.39 -6.14 -11.34
C MET A 189 26.13 -5.30 -11.55
N PHE A 190 26.05 -4.56 -12.67
CA PHE A 190 24.87 -3.80 -13.05
C PHE A 190 23.67 -4.71 -13.34
N GLN A 191 23.87 -5.81 -14.07
CA GLN A 191 22.81 -6.78 -14.36
C GLN A 191 22.32 -7.48 -13.10
N LYS A 192 23.23 -7.85 -12.19
CA LYS A 192 22.88 -8.39 -10.87
C LYS A 192 22.08 -7.41 -10.03
N LYS A 193 22.48 -6.13 -10.00
CA LYS A 193 21.76 -5.08 -9.29
C LYS A 193 20.37 -4.86 -9.89
N LYS A 194 20.26 -4.82 -11.21
CA LYS A 194 18.97 -4.70 -11.91
C LYS A 194 18.05 -5.87 -11.59
N ALA A 195 18.54 -7.10 -11.60
CA ALA A 195 17.75 -8.28 -11.23
C ALA A 195 17.21 -8.19 -9.79
N GLN A 196 17.99 -7.64 -8.85
CA GLN A 196 17.50 -7.37 -7.49
C GLN A 196 16.43 -6.29 -7.47
N ASP A 197 16.65 -5.16 -8.14
CA ASP A 197 15.68 -4.07 -8.19
C ASP A 197 14.36 -4.53 -8.83
N ASP A 198 14.44 -5.35 -9.87
CA ASP A 198 13.29 -5.96 -10.54
C ASP A 198 12.59 -6.98 -9.63
N PHE A 199 13.35 -7.80 -8.88
CA PHE A 199 12.81 -8.73 -7.88
C PHE A 199 12.09 -8.00 -6.72
N ILE A 200 12.72 -6.96 -6.18
CA ILE A 200 12.16 -6.13 -5.10
C ILE A 200 10.84 -5.50 -5.56
N LYS A 201 10.76 -5.03 -6.80
CA LYS A 201 9.54 -4.49 -7.39
C LYS A 201 8.48 -5.57 -7.64
N LEU A 202 8.87 -6.72 -8.19
CA LEU A 202 7.95 -7.80 -8.55
C LEU A 202 7.21 -8.35 -7.33
N TYR A 203 7.90 -8.47 -6.20
CA TYR A 203 7.37 -9.05 -4.97
C TYR A 203 7.04 -8.00 -3.89
N GLU A 204 7.09 -6.71 -4.23
CA GLU A 204 6.84 -5.60 -3.28
C GLU A 204 7.64 -5.76 -1.98
N VAL A 205 8.93 -6.10 -2.12
CA VAL A 205 9.77 -6.50 -0.99
C VAL A 205 10.01 -5.34 -0.04
N GLN A 206 9.66 -5.55 1.21
CA GLN A 206 9.98 -4.66 2.32
C GLN A 206 11.33 -5.05 2.92
N GLY A 207 12.29 -4.12 2.93
CA GLY A 207 13.55 -4.30 3.63
C GLY A 207 13.37 -4.20 5.14
N MET A 208 14.04 -5.07 5.88
CA MET A 208 14.00 -5.14 7.34
C MET A 208 15.42 -5.30 7.91
N ARG A 209 15.73 -4.60 9.01
CA ARG A 209 17.03 -4.74 9.72
C ARG A 209 16.84 -5.00 11.21
N CYS A 210 17.80 -5.70 11.81
CA CYS A 210 17.86 -5.85 13.27
C CYS A 210 18.44 -4.57 13.90
N THR A 211 17.63 -3.82 14.64
CA THR A 211 18.04 -2.51 15.21
C THR A 211 18.82 -2.65 16.52
N ASN A 212 18.64 -3.75 17.25
CA ASN A 212 19.30 -3.98 18.53
C ASN A 212 20.52 -4.92 18.42
N MET A 213 21.05 -5.16 17.22
CA MET A 213 22.21 -6.04 17.01
C MET A 213 23.39 -5.67 17.92
N GLN A 214 23.73 -4.39 18.03
CA GLN A 214 24.85 -3.94 18.87
C GLN A 214 24.66 -4.26 20.36
N LEU A 215 23.42 -4.13 20.86
CA LEU A 215 23.09 -4.49 22.24
C LEU A 215 23.15 -6.00 22.45
N ARG A 216 22.80 -6.78 21.41
CA ARG A 216 22.81 -8.24 21.46
C ARG A 216 24.21 -8.85 21.47
N LEU A 217 25.22 -8.12 20.99
CA LEU A 217 26.62 -8.53 21.11
C LEU A 217 27.05 -8.66 22.58
N SER A 218 26.57 -7.77 23.46
CA SER A 218 26.83 -7.85 24.91
C SER A 218 25.75 -8.58 25.69
N ARG A 219 24.51 -8.64 25.16
CA ARG A 219 23.34 -9.27 25.78
C ARG A 219 22.63 -10.21 24.80
N PRO A 220 23.18 -11.40 24.54
CA PRO A 220 22.64 -12.33 23.55
C PRO A 220 21.25 -12.87 23.90
N GLU A 221 20.80 -12.70 25.15
CA GLU A 221 19.47 -13.07 25.65
C GLU A 221 18.34 -12.17 25.15
N LEU A 222 18.66 -10.97 24.63
CA LEU A 222 17.64 -10.06 24.10
C LEU A 222 17.07 -10.57 22.78
N GLU A 223 15.75 -10.48 22.61
CA GLU A 223 15.07 -10.80 21.36
C GLU A 223 15.43 -9.80 20.25
N PRO A 224 15.57 -10.25 18.98
CA PRO A 224 15.82 -9.34 17.87
C PRO A 224 14.63 -8.41 17.60
N ARG A 225 14.92 -7.13 17.34
CA ARG A 225 13.93 -6.10 17.00
C ARG A 225 14.10 -5.69 15.56
N PHE A 226 13.25 -6.24 14.69
CA PHE A 226 13.27 -5.95 13.27
C PHE A 226 12.46 -4.68 12.98
N VAL A 227 13.03 -3.78 12.19
CA VAL A 227 12.37 -2.54 11.75
C VAL A 227 12.48 -2.44 10.24
N ALA A 228 11.45 -1.87 9.60
CA ALA A 228 11.46 -1.64 8.16
C ALA A 228 12.50 -0.57 7.78
N VAL A 229 13.20 -0.77 6.67
CA VAL A 229 14.29 0.10 6.22
C VAL A 229 14.12 0.45 4.75
N THR A 230 14.43 1.69 4.42
CA THR A 230 14.55 2.19 3.05
C THR A 230 15.95 2.77 2.88
N PRO A 231 16.72 2.36 1.85
CA PRO A 231 16.35 1.48 0.75
C PRO A 231 16.34 -0.02 1.11
N THR A 232 15.42 -0.80 0.52
CA THR A 232 15.27 -2.25 0.76
C THR A 232 16.55 -3.04 0.52
N ARG A 233 17.37 -2.60 -0.43
CA ARG A 233 18.62 -3.27 -0.81
C ARG A 233 19.67 -3.29 0.30
N ASP A 234 19.65 -2.30 1.18
CA ASP A 234 20.63 -2.17 2.27
C ASP A 234 20.13 -2.84 3.56
N ALA A 235 18.98 -3.51 3.50
CA ALA A 235 18.41 -4.25 4.62
C ALA A 235 19.03 -5.64 4.78
N ASP A 236 19.03 -6.16 5.99
CA ASP A 236 19.56 -7.49 6.31
C ASP A 236 18.62 -8.61 5.85
N PHE A 237 17.31 -8.33 5.87
CA PHE A 237 16.24 -9.25 5.53
C PHE A 237 15.25 -8.61 4.54
N TRP A 238 14.71 -9.45 3.66
CA TRP A 238 13.77 -9.09 2.61
C TRP A 238 12.44 -9.80 2.85
N GLY A 239 11.38 -9.04 3.10
CA GLY A 239 10.05 -9.58 3.36
C GLY A 239 9.07 -9.29 2.23
N MET A 240 8.51 -10.34 1.62
CA MET A 240 7.35 -10.22 0.73
C MET A 240 6.05 -10.20 1.55
N PRO A 241 5.14 -9.23 1.36
CA PRO A 241 3.88 -9.16 2.09
C PRO A 241 2.94 -10.32 1.73
N LEU A 242 2.52 -11.07 2.76
CA LEU A 242 1.51 -12.14 2.66
C LEU A 242 0.09 -11.64 2.94
N GLY A 243 -0.03 -10.44 3.52
CA GLY A 243 -1.29 -9.86 4.02
C GLY A 243 -1.39 -9.95 5.54
N ASN A 244 -2.30 -9.16 6.14
CA ASN A 244 -2.53 -9.13 7.60
C ASN A 244 -1.27 -8.82 8.45
N GLY A 245 -0.34 -8.02 7.90
CA GLY A 245 0.93 -7.71 8.56
C GLY A 245 1.90 -8.90 8.63
N LEU A 246 1.63 -10.00 7.92
CA LEU A 246 2.55 -11.13 7.79
C LEU A 246 3.42 -10.97 6.55
N TYR A 247 4.68 -11.36 6.68
CA TYR A 247 5.69 -11.28 5.63
C TYR A 247 6.43 -12.59 5.51
N ALA A 248 6.62 -13.07 4.28
CA ALA A 248 7.55 -14.14 3.96
C ALA A 248 8.96 -13.54 3.86
N VAL A 249 9.80 -13.85 4.83
CA VAL A 249 11.11 -13.24 5.01
C VAL A 249 12.22 -14.20 4.60
N VAL A 250 13.15 -13.68 3.81
CA VAL A 250 14.40 -14.31 3.40
C VAL A 250 15.56 -13.37 3.76
N PRO A 251 16.80 -13.86 3.96
CA PRO A 251 17.94 -12.98 4.19
C PRO A 251 18.30 -12.23 2.90
N ASN A 252 18.99 -11.11 2.98
CA ASN A 252 19.51 -10.42 1.80
C ASN A 252 20.57 -11.29 1.11
N PRO A 253 20.45 -11.58 -0.20
CA PRO A 253 21.31 -12.58 -0.86
C PRO A 253 22.80 -12.20 -0.89
N PHE A 254 23.14 -10.93 -0.68
CA PHE A 254 24.54 -10.44 -0.64
C PHE A 254 25.06 -10.24 0.79
N LEU A 255 24.25 -10.58 1.79
CA LEU A 255 24.67 -10.56 3.19
C LEU A 255 25.71 -11.65 3.42
N VAL A 256 26.80 -11.29 4.09
CA VAL A 256 27.77 -12.27 4.58
C VAL A 256 27.24 -12.87 5.87
N TYR A 257 26.96 -14.16 5.86
CA TYR A 257 26.46 -14.87 7.03
C TYR A 257 27.63 -15.34 7.90
N GLY A 258 27.99 -14.52 8.89
CA GLY A 258 29.01 -14.82 9.90
C GLY A 258 28.43 -14.97 11.32
N GLU A 259 29.34 -15.04 12.30
CA GLU A 259 28.99 -15.24 13.72
C GLU A 259 28.15 -14.09 14.28
N GLU A 260 28.48 -12.84 13.94
CA GLU A 260 27.72 -11.67 14.38
C GLU A 260 26.27 -11.72 13.89
N MET A 261 26.06 -12.08 12.62
CA MET A 261 24.73 -12.21 12.05
C MET A 261 23.97 -13.39 12.64
N HIS A 262 24.67 -14.50 12.92
CA HIS A 262 24.12 -15.66 13.60
C HIS A 262 23.64 -15.33 15.02
N MET A 263 24.50 -14.73 15.83
CA MET A 263 24.28 -14.52 17.26
C MET A 263 23.45 -13.28 17.57
N ALA A 264 23.72 -12.17 16.89
CA ALA A 264 23.14 -10.87 17.19
C ALA A 264 22.22 -10.33 16.08
N GLY A 265 22.51 -10.66 14.82
CA GLY A 265 21.76 -10.17 13.65
C GLY A 265 20.35 -10.74 13.49
N GLY A 266 19.97 -11.75 14.27
CA GLY A 266 18.63 -12.33 14.23
C GLY A 266 18.50 -13.60 13.37
N MET A 267 19.58 -14.04 12.71
CA MET A 267 19.55 -15.21 11.82
C MET A 267 19.19 -16.50 12.55
N ARG A 268 19.77 -16.76 13.74
CA ARG A 268 19.46 -17.98 14.52
C ARG A 268 18.02 -18.00 15.06
N GLU A 269 17.42 -16.84 15.27
CA GLU A 269 16.02 -16.74 15.68
C GLU A 269 15.07 -16.90 14.50
N ALA A 270 15.45 -16.37 13.33
CA ALA A 270 14.61 -16.35 12.14
C ALA A 270 14.68 -17.65 11.33
N PHE A 271 15.83 -18.32 11.28
CA PHE A 271 16.07 -19.48 10.43
C PHE A 271 16.74 -20.62 11.18
N ASN A 272 16.23 -21.83 10.94
CA ASN A 272 16.97 -23.05 11.24
C ASN A 272 18.02 -23.25 10.14
N SER A 273 19.31 -23.18 10.50
CA SER A 273 20.41 -23.29 9.55
C SER A 273 21.49 -24.27 10.01
N ASN A 274 22.26 -24.78 9.05
CA ASN A 274 23.45 -25.62 9.25
C ASN A 274 24.71 -24.80 9.61
N TYR A 275 24.54 -23.61 10.18
CA TYR A 275 25.65 -22.72 10.55
C TYR A 275 26.63 -23.41 11.49
N ARG A 276 27.93 -23.13 11.31
CA ARG A 276 29.01 -23.61 12.17
C ARG A 276 29.85 -22.43 12.62
N ALA A 277 30.13 -22.37 13.91
CA ALA A 277 30.96 -21.31 14.49
C ALA A 277 32.35 -21.28 13.84
N GLY A 278 32.88 -20.07 13.62
CA GLY A 278 34.16 -19.85 12.94
C GLY A 278 34.09 -19.83 11.40
N ASN A 279 32.95 -20.21 10.80
CA ASN A 279 32.76 -20.11 9.35
C ASN A 279 31.97 -18.84 8.98
N THR A 280 32.29 -18.30 7.79
CA THR A 280 31.54 -17.25 7.13
C THR A 280 31.03 -17.76 5.79
N TYR A 281 29.75 -17.53 5.51
CA TYR A 281 29.08 -18.04 4.31
C TYR A 281 28.65 -16.86 3.44
N GLY A 282 29.10 -16.83 2.19
CA GLY A 282 28.69 -15.81 1.20
C GLY A 282 27.52 -16.25 0.33
N HIS A 283 27.13 -17.52 0.41
CA HIS A 283 26.04 -18.10 -0.36
C HIS A 283 25.18 -18.99 0.53
N PHE A 284 23.86 -18.93 0.32
CA PHE A 284 22.92 -19.76 1.04
C PHE A 284 21.69 -20.00 0.18
N THR A 285 21.11 -21.19 0.35
CA THR A 285 19.86 -21.61 -0.29
C THR A 285 18.75 -21.58 0.74
N VAL A 286 17.69 -20.84 0.46
CA VAL A 286 16.50 -20.83 1.30
C VAL A 286 15.59 -21.99 0.87
N LYS A 287 15.30 -22.91 1.80
CA LYS A 287 14.33 -24.01 1.57
C LYS A 287 12.91 -23.57 1.92
N GLU A 288 12.79 -22.83 3.01
CA GLU A 288 11.51 -22.29 3.48
C GLU A 288 11.72 -20.87 4.02
N ALA A 289 10.91 -19.92 3.56
CA ALA A 289 10.95 -18.55 4.08
C ALA A 289 10.49 -18.51 5.55
N ALA A 290 11.12 -17.65 6.34
CA ALA A 290 10.60 -17.33 7.67
C ALA A 290 9.30 -16.53 7.54
N THR A 291 8.44 -16.56 8.55
CA THR A 291 7.27 -15.67 8.60
C THR A 291 7.46 -14.67 9.70
N PHE A 292 7.48 -13.38 9.37
CA PHE A 292 7.52 -12.31 10.36
C PHE A 292 6.16 -11.65 10.45
N GLN A 293 5.77 -11.26 11.66
CA GLN A 293 4.61 -10.42 11.89
C GLN A 293 5.07 -9.01 12.20
N PHE A 294 4.62 -8.03 11.41
CA PHE A 294 4.95 -6.62 11.57
C PHE A 294 3.75 -5.81 12.04
N GLY A 295 3.93 -5.19 13.20
CA GLY A 295 3.25 -3.95 13.57
C GLY A 295 4.25 -2.80 13.48
N THR A 296 4.70 -2.30 14.62
CA THR A 296 5.82 -1.33 14.70
C THR A 296 7.19 -2.00 14.70
N ILE A 297 7.27 -3.21 15.26
CA ILE A 297 8.49 -4.02 15.36
C ILE A 297 8.14 -5.40 14.82
N GLY A 298 8.96 -5.89 13.90
CA GLY A 298 8.84 -7.24 13.37
C GLY A 298 9.22 -8.27 14.44
N LYS A 299 8.37 -9.27 14.60
CA LYS A 299 8.63 -10.47 15.41
C LYS A 299 8.65 -11.70 14.52
N VAL A 300 9.49 -12.68 14.86
CA VAL A 300 9.50 -13.97 14.18
C VAL A 300 8.24 -14.74 14.60
N PHE A 301 7.32 -14.96 13.66
CA PHE A 301 6.11 -15.74 13.88
C PHE A 301 6.35 -17.23 13.59
N LYS A 302 7.07 -17.52 12.51
CA LYS A 302 7.49 -18.87 12.13
C LYS A 302 8.94 -18.85 11.64
N ARG A 303 9.75 -19.80 12.10
CA ARG A 303 11.12 -19.95 11.61
C ARG A 303 11.13 -20.53 10.20
N GLY A 304 12.02 -20.00 9.36
CA GLY A 304 12.33 -20.56 8.06
C GLY A 304 13.40 -21.65 8.14
N GLN A 305 13.75 -22.19 6.99
CA GLN A 305 14.83 -23.18 6.84
C GLN A 305 15.83 -22.69 5.77
N LEU A 306 17.11 -22.68 6.14
CA LEU A 306 18.20 -22.16 5.33
C LEU A 306 19.39 -23.12 5.34
N GLU A 307 19.99 -23.33 4.18
CA GLU A 307 21.24 -24.08 4.02
C GLU A 307 22.34 -23.12 3.57
N ALA A 308 23.33 -22.89 4.42
CA ALA A 308 24.51 -22.11 4.10
C ALA A 308 25.53 -23.00 3.36
N ALA A 309 26.06 -22.49 2.26
CA ALA A 309 27.06 -23.17 1.44
C ALA A 309 28.45 -22.57 1.70
N LEU A 310 29.43 -23.44 1.94
CA LEU A 310 30.84 -23.08 2.11
C LEU A 310 31.47 -22.71 0.76
#